data_AF-A0A831TMQ8-F1
#
_entry.id   AF-A0A831TMQ8-F1
#
_cell.length_a   1.000
_cell.length_b   1.000
_cell.length_c   1.000
_cell.angle_alpha   90.00
_cell.angle_beta   90.00
_cell.angle_gamma   90.00
#
_symmetry.space_group_name_H-M   'P 1'
#
loop_
_entity.id
_entity.type
_entity.pdbx_description
1 polymer ?
#
loop_
_entity_poly.entity_id
_entity_poly.type
_entity_poly.pdbx_seq_one_letter_code
_entity_poly.pdbx_strand_id
1 'polypeptide(L)' 'MAGNVQDQFGPAAHAYAAFSYHAAGPDLPVIVEAAGLTGTETVLDLGTGAGHTAMACARHAAAVVALDITP' A
#
# COMPACT_ATOMS: atom_id res chain seq x y z
N MET A 1 -23.29 4.24 16.76
CA MET A 1 -22.23 3.28 17.13
C MET A 1 -21.28 3.22 15.96
N ALA A 2 -20.00 3.55 16.15
CA ALA A 2 -19.01 3.35 15.09
C ALA A 2 -18.95 1.85 14.79
N GLY A 3 -19.21 1.46 13.55
CA GLY A 3 -19.09 0.06 13.12
C GLY A 3 -17.65 -0.41 13.30
N ASN A 4 -17.47 -1.71 13.58
CA ASN A 4 -16.15 -2.30 13.68
C ASN A 4 -15.43 -2.15 12.32
N VAL A 5 -14.28 -1.48 12.34
CA VAL A 5 -13.43 -1.21 11.16
C VAL A 5 -13.07 -2.51 10.44
N GLN A 6 -12.85 -3.59 11.19
CA GLN A 6 -12.59 -4.92 10.64
C GLN A 6 -13.75 -5.44 9.79
N ASP A 7 -14.99 -5.23 10.24
CA ASP A 7 -16.17 -5.75 9.55
C ASP A 7 -16.43 -5.00 8.24
N GLN A 8 -15.98 -3.75 8.14
CA GLN A 8 -16.10 -2.94 6.92
C GLN A 8 -14.97 -3.20 5.92
N PHE A 9 -13.71 -3.30 6.39
CA PHE A 9 -12.54 -3.33 5.50
C PHE A 9 -11.88 -4.71 5.39
N GLY A 10 -12.03 -5.58 6.38
CA GLY A 10 -11.42 -6.92 6.41
C GLY A 10 -11.79 -7.83 5.22
N PRO A 11 -13.08 -7.92 4.82
CA PRO A 11 -13.46 -8.72 3.64
C PRO A 11 -12.79 -8.24 2.34
N ALA A 12 -12.66 -6.92 2.17
CA ALA A 12 -12.00 -6.33 1.02
C ALA A 12 -10.49 -6.58 1.04
N ALA A 13 -9.84 -6.44 2.19
CA ALA A 13 -8.42 -6.71 2.37
C ALA A 13 -8.07 -8.17 2.00
N HIS A 14 -8.89 -9.13 2.44
CA HIS A 14 -8.69 -10.54 2.12
C HIS A 14 -8.84 -10.84 0.63
N ALA A 15 -9.90 -10.31 0.00
CA ALA A 15 -10.13 -10.47 -1.43
C ALA A 15 -9.03 -9.81 -2.28
N TYR A 16 -8.55 -8.64 -1.85
CA TYR A 16 -7.49 -7.89 -2.52
C TYR A 16 -6.15 -8.63 -2.49
N ALA A 17 -5.77 -9.19 -1.33
CA ALA A 17 -4.55 -9.97 -1.18
C ALA A 17 -4.58 -11.30 -1.97
N ALA A 18 -5.75 -11.93 -2.08
CA ALA A 18 -5.91 -13.20 -2.80
C ALA A 18 -5.99 -13.04 -4.33
N PHE A 19 -6.21 -11.82 -4.84
CA PHE A 19 -6.37 -11.57 -6.26
C PHE A 19 -5.00 -11.53 -6.98
N SER A 20 -4.78 -12.47 -7.90
CA SER A 20 -3.49 -12.70 -8.56
C SER A 20 -2.91 -11.50 -9.31
N TYR A 21 -3.77 -10.58 -9.78
CA TYR A 21 -3.34 -9.36 -10.46
C TYR A 21 -2.62 -8.38 -9.50
N HIS A 22 -3.15 -8.17 -8.30
CA HIS A 22 -2.54 -7.28 -7.29
C HIS A 22 -1.33 -7.94 -6.61
N ALA A 23 -1.30 -9.27 -6.55
CA ALA A 23 -0.12 -10.01 -6.13
C ALA A 23 1.04 -9.89 -7.13
N ALA A 24 0.75 -9.77 -8.44
CA ALA A 24 1.76 -9.59 -9.47
C ALA A 24 2.27 -8.13 -9.59
N GLY A 25 1.51 -7.16 -9.08
CA GLY A 25 1.88 -5.74 -8.99
C GLY A 25 2.31 -5.06 -10.31
N PRO A 26 1.65 -5.31 -11.47
CA PRO A 26 2.07 -4.72 -12.74
C PRO A 26 1.89 -3.19 -12.80
N ASP A 27 1.10 -2.63 -11.89
CA ASP A 27 0.81 -1.21 -11.72
C ASP A 27 1.80 -0.48 -10.79
N LEU A 28 2.54 -1.21 -9.94
CA LEU A 28 3.51 -0.63 -9.01
C LEU A 28 4.58 0.25 -9.69
N PRO A 29 5.15 -0.13 -10.86
CA PRO A 29 6.13 0.72 -11.53
C PRO A 29 5.55 2.08 -11.95
N VAL A 30 4.28 2.14 -12.36
CA VAL A 30 3.59 3.37 -12.75
C VAL A 30 3.42 4.30 -11.55
N ILE A 31 3.09 3.75 -10.38
CA ILE A 31 2.96 4.52 -9.14
C ILE A 31 4.30 5.14 -8.76
N VAL A 32 5.39 4.37 -8.80
CA VAL A 32 6.74 4.85 -8.48
C VAL A 32 7.20 5.92 -9.46
N GLU A 33 6.95 5.73 -10.75
CA GLU A 33 7.28 6.72 -11.79
C GLU A 33 6.52 8.03 -11.58
N ALA A 34 5.21 7.95 -11.35
CA ALA A 34 4.37 9.11 -11.11
C ALA A 34 4.75 9.87 -9.83
N ALA A 35 5.24 9.16 -8.81
CA ALA A 35 5.70 9.76 -7.55
C ALA A 35 6.99 10.59 -7.71
N GLY A 36 7.78 10.37 -8.76
CA GLY A 36 8.94 11.19 -9.08
C GLY A 36 10.02 11.22 -7.98
N LEU A 37 10.15 10.12 -7.23
CA LEU A 37 11.01 10.03 -6.05
C LEU A 37 12.49 10.21 -6.43
N THR A 38 13.19 11.06 -5.69
CA THR A 38 14.62 11.39 -5.91
C THR A 38 15.54 10.81 -4.85
N GLY A 39 14.98 10.17 -3.81
CA GLY A 39 15.74 9.60 -2.69
C GLY A 39 15.84 10.51 -1.48
N THR A 40 15.11 11.63 -1.48
CA THR A 40 15.08 12.59 -0.36
C THR A 40 13.72 12.68 0.32
N GLU A 41 12.70 12.11 -0.31
CA GLU A 41 11.31 12.22 0.09
C GLU A 41 10.97 11.25 1.23
N THR A 42 10.01 11.65 2.06
CA THR A 42 9.32 10.75 2.99
C THR A 42 7.93 10.45 2.44
N VAL A 43 7.64 9.17 2.23
CA VAL A 43 6.36 8.70 1.65
C VAL A 43 5.47 8.15 2.74
N LEU A 44 4.16 8.43 2.65
CA LEU A 44 3.13 7.85 3.51
C LEU A 44 2.20 6.98 2.64
N ASP A 45 2.17 5.68 2.92
CA ASP A 45 1.27 4.70 2.30
C ASP A 45 0.10 4.41 3.26
N LEU A 46 -1.10 4.89 2.92
CA LEU A 46 -2.32 4.76 3.73
C LEU A 46 -3.20 3.62 3.20
N GLY A 47 -3.61 2.71 4.09
CA GLY A 47 -4.28 1.48 3.68
C GLY A 47 -3.30 0.51 3.02
N THR A 48 -2.11 0.37 3.62
CA THR A 48 -0.98 -0.35 2.99
C THR A 48 -1.28 -1.81 2.70
N GLY A 49 -2.23 -2.44 3.40
CA GLY A 49 -2.58 -3.84 3.23
C GLY A 49 -1.35 -4.76 3.25
N ALA A 50 -1.11 -5.47 2.15
CA ALA A 50 0.05 -6.37 2.01
C ALA A 50 1.41 -5.63 1.87
N GLY A 51 1.42 -4.31 1.74
CA GLY A 51 2.62 -3.48 1.73
C GLY A 51 3.35 -3.38 0.39
N HIS A 52 2.76 -3.84 -0.72
CA HIS A 52 3.41 -3.84 -2.02
C HIS A 52 3.80 -2.43 -2.51
N THR A 53 2.89 -1.46 -2.36
CA THR A 53 3.13 -0.06 -2.73
C THR A 53 4.21 0.58 -1.85
N ALA A 54 4.09 0.47 -0.52
CA ALA A 54 5.12 0.92 0.40
C ALA A 54 6.51 0.37 0.06
N MET A 55 6.61 -0.95 -0.23
CA MET A 55 7.88 -1.61 -0.54
C MET A 55 8.44 -1.19 -1.91
N ALA A 56 7.59 -0.91 -2.89
CA ALA A 56 8.01 -0.38 -4.18
C ALA A 56 8.60 1.03 -4.02
N CYS A 57 7.92 1.92 -3.31
CA CYS A 57 8.40 3.28 -3.03
C CYS A 57 9.67 3.30 -2.17
N ALA A 58 9.83 2.36 -1.23
CA ALA A 58 10.98 2.30 -0.32
C ALA A 58 12.33 2.10 -1.02
N ARG A 59 12.33 1.63 -2.27
CA ARG A 59 13.54 1.49 -3.09
C ARG A 59 14.06 2.83 -3.61
N HIS A 60 13.21 3.86 -3.60
CA HIS A 60 13.48 5.15 -4.26
C HIS A 60 13.29 6.35 -3.34
N ALA A 61 12.62 6.20 -2.19
CA ALA A 61 12.43 7.25 -1.18
C ALA A 61 13.51 7.23 -0.09
N ALA A 62 13.66 8.32 0.67
CA ALA A 62 14.50 8.34 1.87
C ALA A 62 13.87 7.53 3.02
N ALA A 63 12.55 7.59 3.15
CA ALA A 63 11.79 6.85 4.14
C ALA A 63 10.36 6.58 3.66
N VAL A 64 9.78 5.47 4.12
CA VAL A 64 8.37 5.14 3.89
C VAL A 64 7.72 4.79 5.21
N VAL A 65 6.59 5.42 5.51
CA VAL A 65 5.69 5.07 6.60
C VAL A 65 4.49 4.38 6.00
N ALA A 66 4.25 3.15 6.41
CA ALA A 66 3.10 2.35 5.99
C ALA A 66 2.10 2.29 7.15
N LEU A 67 0.85 2.63 6.90
CA LEU A 67 -0.21 2.67 7.89
C LEU A 67 -1.45 1.96 7.36
N ASP A 68 -1.95 1.01 8.14
CA ASP A 68 -3.27 0.42 7.94
C ASP A 68 -4.07 0.50 9.24
N ILE A 69 -5.39 0.59 9.12
CA ILE A 69 -6.33 0.60 10.25
C ILE A 69 -6.88 -0.80 10.53
N THR A 70 -6.54 -1.77 9.69
CA THR A 70 -6.77 -3.20 9.87
C THR A 70 -5.42 -3.93 10.08
N PRO A 71 -5.29 -4.85 11.06
CA PRO A 71 -4.10 -5.68 11.28
C PRO A 71 -3.82 -6.66 10.14
#